data_AF-A0A2D8UFW6-F1
#
_entry.id   AF-A0A2D8UFW6-F1
#
_cell.length_a   1.000
_cell.length_b   1.000
_cell.length_c   1.000
_cell.angle_alpha   90.00
_cell.angle_beta   90.00
_cell.angle_gamma   90.00
#
_symmetry.space_group_name_H-M   'P 1'
#
loop_
_entity.id
_entity.type
_entity.pdbx_description
1 polymer ?
#
loop_
_entity_poly.entity_id
_entity_poly.type
_entity_poly.pdbx_seq_one_letter_code
_entity_poly.pdbx_strand_id
1 'polypeptide(L)'
;KFSTTLAKDINNVEIPYHDHMNHDITGTIKVSDEGDLGEIKVMIHETSLMPSDIHVQPGATIIWTNYSKEGLHAITSGVMDSGQTEKQPISGLSETLKAELIHVSSKSSVILNLNEDSDNPGRYTSPFIPTSPGVYEIRVYGTIDGVEIDETFISMGGGGDFDDIVPPTSIQFPQKLTSDREITGAITEATEISQLALIRSNTLNTWVIISLVIGGIGIVVSCLSLGLQFRRK
;
A
#
# COMPACT_ATOMS: atom_id res chain seq x y z
N LYS A 1 20.36 -13.44 4.03
CA LYS A 1 20.05 -14.20 5.26
C LYS A 1 18.60 -13.96 5.59
N PHE A 2 17.81 -15.00 5.79
CA PHE A 2 16.41 -14.90 6.24
C PHE A 2 16.19 -15.90 7.38
N SER A 3 15.12 -15.73 8.15
CA SER A 3 14.81 -16.63 9.27
C SER A 3 13.31 -16.73 9.50
N THR A 4 12.86 -17.88 10.01
CA THR A 4 11.47 -18.13 10.42
C THR A 4 11.46 -18.80 11.78
N THR A 5 10.46 -18.50 12.59
CA THR A 5 10.24 -19.18 13.87
C THR A 5 9.01 -20.05 13.75
N LEU A 6 9.17 -21.34 14.03
CA LEU A 6 8.05 -22.27 14.01
C LEU A 6 7.08 -21.94 15.14
N ALA A 7 5.79 -21.88 14.81
CA ALA A 7 4.77 -21.63 15.81
C ALA A 7 4.75 -22.77 16.86
N LYS A 8 4.36 -22.45 18.10
CA LYS A 8 4.45 -23.38 19.24
C LYS A 8 3.41 -24.51 19.18
N ASP A 9 2.37 -24.32 18.39
CA ASP A 9 1.26 -25.24 18.15
C ASP A 9 1.54 -26.21 16.99
N ILE A 10 2.57 -25.96 16.18
CA ILE A 10 3.02 -26.86 15.12
C ILE A 10 3.90 -27.95 15.73
N ASN A 11 3.37 -29.16 15.91
CA ASN A 11 4.08 -30.32 16.45
C ASN A 11 3.71 -31.60 15.70
N ASN A 12 4.62 -32.57 15.65
CA ASN A 12 4.49 -33.84 14.91
C ASN A 12 4.11 -33.67 13.42
N VAL A 13 4.76 -32.70 12.75
CA VAL A 13 4.58 -32.46 11.32
C VAL A 13 5.91 -32.53 10.57
N GLU A 14 5.82 -32.85 9.29
CA GLU A 14 6.94 -32.73 8.34
C GLU A 14 6.60 -31.62 7.34
N ILE A 15 7.48 -30.62 7.28
CA ILE A 15 7.36 -29.49 6.37
C ILE A 15 8.44 -29.65 5.30
N PRO A 16 8.10 -30.23 4.13
CA PRO A 16 9.01 -30.27 3.00
C PRO A 16 9.26 -28.85 2.49
N TYR A 17 10.42 -28.61 1.89
CA TYR A 17 10.74 -27.34 1.25
C TYR A 17 11.71 -27.56 0.08
N HIS A 18 11.75 -26.62 -0.86
CA HIS A 18 12.58 -26.70 -2.06
C HIS A 18 13.01 -25.31 -2.53
N ASP A 19 14.02 -25.27 -3.39
CA ASP A 19 14.37 -24.05 -4.12
C ASP A 19 13.54 -23.94 -5.41
N HIS A 20 12.83 -22.83 -5.56
CA HIS A 20 11.98 -22.53 -6.70
C HIS A 20 12.79 -22.05 -7.92
N MET A 21 14.09 -21.82 -7.76
CA MET A 21 15.02 -21.52 -8.86
C MET A 21 15.69 -22.79 -9.39
N ASN A 22 15.97 -23.76 -8.50
CA ASN A 22 16.51 -25.07 -8.85
C ASN A 22 15.79 -26.16 -8.07
N HIS A 23 14.92 -26.81 -8.81
CA HIS A 23 13.94 -27.75 -8.33
C HIS A 23 14.52 -29.07 -7.78
N ASP A 24 15.79 -29.36 -8.06
CA ASP A 24 16.51 -30.51 -7.51
C ASP A 24 16.98 -30.29 -6.06
N ILE A 25 17.01 -29.02 -5.61
CA ILE A 25 17.44 -28.65 -4.26
C ILE A 25 16.23 -28.72 -3.33
N THR A 26 16.21 -29.73 -2.46
CA THR A 26 15.09 -30.02 -1.55
C THR A 26 15.57 -30.31 -0.14
N GLY A 27 14.66 -30.19 0.82
CA GLY A 27 14.90 -30.53 2.21
C GLY A 27 13.62 -30.73 3.00
N THR A 28 13.77 -31.19 4.25
CA THR A 28 12.65 -31.44 5.15
C THR A 28 12.89 -30.85 6.53
N ILE A 29 11.86 -30.21 7.09
CA ILE A 29 11.83 -29.80 8.50
C ILE A 29 10.90 -30.77 9.22
N LYS A 30 11.45 -31.61 10.07
CA LYS A 30 10.67 -32.45 10.98
C LYS A 30 10.48 -31.69 12.29
N VAL A 31 9.23 -31.45 12.67
CA VAL A 31 8.90 -30.75 13.91
C VAL A 31 8.39 -31.74 14.92
N SER A 32 9.14 -31.99 16.00
CA SER A 32 8.65 -32.74 17.16
C SER A 32 9.35 -32.37 18.45
N ASP A 33 8.77 -32.77 19.58
CA ASP A 33 9.34 -32.56 20.93
C ASP A 33 10.74 -33.17 21.12
N GLU A 34 11.15 -34.08 20.24
CA GLU A 34 12.47 -34.73 20.25
C GLU A 34 13.54 -33.98 19.44
N GLY A 35 13.17 -32.91 18.73
CA GLY A 35 14.09 -32.16 17.87
C GLY A 35 15.00 -31.18 18.63
N ASP A 36 15.82 -30.46 17.88
CA ASP A 36 16.64 -29.36 18.40
C ASP A 36 15.81 -28.12 18.71
N LEU A 37 16.08 -27.47 19.85
CA LEU A 37 15.47 -26.19 20.23
C LEU A 37 16.48 -25.04 20.06
N GLY A 38 16.00 -23.87 19.62
CA GLY A 38 16.82 -22.66 19.47
C GLY A 38 17.05 -22.29 18.01
N GLU A 39 18.24 -21.79 17.69
CA GLU A 39 18.60 -21.36 16.33
C GLU A 39 19.26 -22.48 15.53
N ILE A 40 18.61 -22.92 14.45
CA ILE A 40 19.14 -23.90 13.51
C ILE A 40 19.58 -23.18 12.24
N LYS A 41 20.79 -23.47 11.76
CA LYS A 41 21.35 -22.83 10.57
C LYS A 41 21.30 -23.76 9.37
N VAL A 42 20.68 -23.30 8.30
CA VAL A 42 20.67 -23.96 6.98
C VAL A 42 21.48 -23.12 6.01
N MET A 43 22.47 -23.75 5.38
CA MET A 43 23.34 -23.14 4.39
C MET A 43 22.86 -23.51 3.00
N ILE A 44 22.59 -22.50 2.17
CA ILE A 44 22.18 -22.69 0.78
C ILE A 44 23.43 -22.56 -0.09
N HIS A 45 23.80 -23.64 -0.75
CA HIS A 45 24.88 -23.67 -1.74
C HIS A 45 24.29 -23.75 -3.14
N GLU A 46 25.15 -23.57 -4.16
CA GLU A 46 24.77 -23.55 -5.58
C GLU A 46 23.85 -24.71 -6.01
N THR A 47 24.05 -25.91 -5.44
CA THR A 47 23.33 -27.13 -5.82
C THR A 47 22.85 -27.96 -4.63
N SER A 48 22.89 -27.43 -3.41
CA SER A 48 22.54 -28.23 -2.21
C SER A 48 22.23 -27.38 -0.99
N LEU A 49 21.54 -28.01 -0.02
CA LEU A 49 21.26 -27.47 1.30
C LEU A 49 22.08 -28.23 2.35
N MET A 50 22.62 -27.52 3.33
CA MET A 50 23.39 -28.11 4.43
C MET A 50 22.98 -27.52 5.79
N PRO A 51 22.35 -28.32 6.67
CA PRO A 51 21.70 -29.61 6.37
C PRO A 51 20.47 -29.44 5.47
N SER A 52 20.14 -30.47 4.66
CA SER A 52 18.87 -30.56 3.92
C SER A 52 17.71 -30.99 4.82
N ASP A 53 17.99 -31.87 5.78
CA ASP A 53 17.00 -32.39 6.71
C ASP A 53 17.33 -31.95 8.13
N ILE A 54 16.35 -31.32 8.79
CA ILE A 54 16.49 -30.84 10.16
C ILE A 54 15.35 -31.39 11.02
N HIS A 55 15.66 -31.67 12.28
CA HIS A 55 14.68 -32.10 13.27
C HIS A 55 14.69 -31.08 14.41
N VAL A 56 13.57 -30.38 14.59
CA VAL A 56 13.46 -29.23 15.49
C VAL A 56 12.21 -29.30 16.37
N GLN A 57 12.23 -28.58 17.49
CA GLN A 57 11.07 -28.42 18.36
C GLN A 57 10.15 -27.29 17.90
N PRO A 58 8.84 -27.32 18.26
CA PRO A 58 7.97 -26.16 18.15
C PRO A 58 8.60 -24.94 18.85
N GLY A 59 8.56 -23.77 18.21
CA GLY A 59 9.22 -22.55 18.72
C GLY A 59 10.69 -22.39 18.34
N ALA A 60 11.32 -23.35 17.65
CA ALA A 60 12.66 -23.18 17.11
C ALA A 60 12.70 -22.14 15.97
N THR A 61 13.83 -21.46 15.83
CA THR A 61 14.08 -20.49 14.75
C THR A 61 15.06 -21.10 13.75
N ILE A 62 14.64 -21.18 12.50
CA ILE A 62 15.49 -21.64 11.41
C ILE A 62 16.06 -20.42 10.70
N ILE A 63 17.35 -20.45 10.40
CA ILE A 63 18.12 -19.36 9.81
C ILE A 63 18.75 -19.86 8.53
N TRP A 64 18.35 -19.28 7.42
CA TRP A 64 18.90 -19.59 6.11
C TRP A 64 19.91 -18.55 5.67
N THR A 65 21.06 -19.02 5.22
CA THR A 65 22.14 -18.17 4.72
C THR A 65 22.55 -18.64 3.34
N ASN A 66 22.51 -17.72 2.37
CA ASN A 66 23.00 -17.99 1.02
C ASN A 66 24.53 -17.94 1.01
N TYR A 67 25.16 -19.05 0.59
CA TYR A 67 26.60 -19.24 0.43
C TYR A 67 26.98 -19.49 -1.05
N SER A 68 26.04 -19.36 -1.99
CA SER A 68 26.36 -19.31 -3.41
C SER A 68 27.24 -18.09 -3.72
N LYS A 69 28.06 -18.20 -4.76
CA LYS A 69 28.88 -17.09 -5.27
C LYS A 69 28.07 -16.18 -6.17
N GLU A 70 27.22 -16.77 -7.02
CA GLU A 70 26.43 -16.03 -8.02
C GLU A 70 24.96 -16.46 -8.12
N GLY A 71 24.56 -17.57 -7.48
CA GLY A 71 23.17 -18.07 -7.52
C GLY A 71 22.19 -17.29 -6.62
N LEU A 72 21.09 -16.81 -7.20
CA LEU A 72 19.90 -16.44 -6.42
C LEU A 72 19.09 -17.72 -6.12
N HIS A 73 18.59 -17.82 -4.89
CA HIS A 73 17.79 -18.95 -4.44
C HIS A 73 16.48 -18.44 -3.83
N ALA A 74 15.38 -19.16 -4.09
CA ALA A 74 14.05 -18.86 -3.57
C ALA A 74 13.52 -20.11 -2.85
N ILE A 75 13.80 -20.20 -1.54
CA ILE A 75 13.40 -21.36 -0.75
C ILE A 75 11.93 -21.23 -0.33
N THR A 76 11.13 -22.22 -0.71
CA THR A 76 9.68 -22.25 -0.51
C THR A 76 9.26 -23.53 0.19
N SER A 77 8.33 -23.45 1.13
CA SER A 77 7.72 -24.63 1.77
C SER A 77 6.78 -25.36 0.79
N GLY A 78 6.78 -26.69 0.86
CA GLY A 78 5.96 -27.58 0.05
C GLY A 78 6.81 -28.59 -0.70
N VAL A 79 6.18 -29.71 -1.06
CA VAL A 79 6.75 -30.64 -2.04
C VAL A 79 6.53 -30.06 -3.40
N MET A 80 7.60 -29.95 -4.17
CA MET A 80 7.44 -29.73 -5.59
C MET A 80 6.82 -30.96 -6.23
N ASP A 81 5.75 -30.76 -6.98
CA ASP A 81 5.15 -31.87 -7.70
C ASP A 81 6.15 -32.38 -8.75
N SER A 82 6.61 -33.62 -8.59
CA SER A 82 7.42 -34.32 -9.60
C SER A 82 6.59 -34.70 -10.84
N GLY A 83 5.40 -34.12 -11.01
CA GLY A 83 4.42 -34.40 -12.06
C GLY A 83 3.78 -35.78 -11.95
N GLN A 84 3.85 -36.44 -10.78
CA GLN A 84 3.38 -37.82 -10.59
C GLN A 84 2.15 -37.93 -9.69
N THR A 85 1.71 -36.83 -9.08
CA THR A 85 0.46 -36.80 -8.30
C THR A 85 -0.46 -35.80 -8.96
N GLU A 86 -1.55 -36.25 -9.59
CA GLU A 86 -2.60 -35.33 -10.06
C GLU A 86 -3.19 -34.60 -8.85
N LYS A 87 -2.64 -33.44 -8.51
CA LYS A 87 -3.25 -32.52 -7.55
C LYS A 87 -4.50 -31.97 -8.23
N GLN A 88 -5.66 -32.41 -7.76
CA GLN A 88 -6.93 -31.89 -8.23
C GLN A 88 -7.07 -30.44 -7.75
N PRO A 89 -7.30 -29.47 -8.64
CA PRO A 89 -7.57 -28.11 -8.23
C PRO A 89 -8.79 -28.04 -7.32
N ILE A 90 -8.75 -27.17 -6.32
CA ILE A 90 -9.86 -27.01 -5.37
C ILE A 90 -10.82 -25.96 -5.91
N SER A 91 -12.02 -26.39 -6.25
CA SER A 91 -13.12 -25.55 -6.73
C SER A 91 -14.11 -25.21 -5.62
N GLY A 92 -14.97 -24.20 -5.85
CA GLY A 92 -16.07 -23.83 -4.95
C GLY A 92 -15.71 -22.94 -3.75
N LEU A 93 -14.48 -22.41 -3.68
CA LEU A 93 -14.02 -21.61 -2.54
C LEU A 93 -14.55 -20.16 -2.51
N SER A 94 -15.27 -19.70 -3.54
CA SER A 94 -15.78 -18.31 -3.66
C SER A 94 -16.69 -17.88 -2.48
N GLU A 95 -17.36 -18.84 -1.86
CA GLU A 95 -18.26 -18.61 -0.72
C GLU A 95 -17.53 -18.71 0.63
N THR A 96 -16.47 -19.52 0.70
CA THR A 96 -15.77 -19.83 1.95
C THR A 96 -14.54 -18.97 2.17
N LEU A 97 -13.91 -18.47 1.10
CA LEU A 97 -12.75 -17.58 1.14
C LEU A 97 -13.13 -16.17 0.72
N LYS A 98 -12.52 -15.20 1.39
CA LYS A 98 -12.58 -13.77 1.07
C LYS A 98 -11.17 -13.20 1.04
N ALA A 99 -11.00 -12.14 0.25
CA ALA A 99 -9.81 -11.30 0.33
C ALA A 99 -10.22 -9.91 0.85
N GLU A 100 -9.45 -9.33 1.75
CA GLU A 100 -9.55 -7.93 2.15
C GLU A 100 -8.31 -7.20 1.64
N LEU A 101 -8.52 -6.10 0.94
CA LEU A 101 -7.44 -5.23 0.47
C LEU A 101 -7.41 -3.97 1.33
N ILE A 102 -6.26 -3.65 1.91
CA ILE A 102 -6.07 -2.54 2.85
C ILE A 102 -4.99 -1.61 2.31
N HIS A 103 -5.31 -0.31 2.20
CA HIS A 103 -4.32 0.72 1.94
C HIS A 103 -3.70 1.20 3.25
N VAL A 104 -2.42 0.90 3.46
CA VAL A 104 -1.76 1.04 4.76
C VAL A 104 -1.76 2.49 5.26
N SER A 105 -1.52 3.46 4.38
CA SER A 105 -1.37 4.86 4.78
C SER A 105 -2.71 5.51 5.19
N SER A 106 -3.80 5.22 4.47
CA SER A 106 -5.13 5.77 4.78
C SER A 106 -5.94 4.89 5.74
N LYS A 107 -5.49 3.66 6.00
CA LYS A 107 -6.20 2.63 6.77
C LYS A 107 -7.59 2.32 6.21
N SER A 108 -7.78 2.52 4.91
CA SER A 108 -9.03 2.24 4.21
C SER A 108 -8.95 0.83 3.66
N SER A 109 -10.03 0.04 3.79
CA SER A 109 -10.09 -1.31 3.26
C SER A 109 -11.35 -1.57 2.43
N VAL A 110 -11.28 -2.62 1.60
CA VAL A 110 -12.40 -3.14 0.82
C VAL A 110 -12.35 -4.66 0.81
N ILE A 111 -13.51 -5.30 0.97
CA ILE A 111 -13.64 -6.76 0.82
C ILE A 111 -13.81 -7.07 -0.67
N LEU A 112 -12.94 -7.95 -1.17
CA LEU A 112 -12.89 -8.48 -2.52
C LEU A 112 -13.50 -9.88 -2.53
N ASN A 113 -14.62 -10.03 -3.25
CA ASN A 113 -15.20 -11.35 -3.49
C ASN A 113 -14.37 -12.10 -4.52
N LEU A 114 -13.95 -13.31 -4.18
CA LEU A 114 -13.22 -14.19 -5.07
C LEU A 114 -14.19 -14.83 -6.06
N ASN A 115 -13.84 -14.79 -7.35
CA ASN A 115 -14.58 -15.46 -8.40
C ASN A 115 -13.68 -16.52 -9.01
N GLU A 116 -14.16 -17.75 -9.02
CA GLU A 116 -13.46 -18.86 -9.66
C GLU A 116 -13.39 -18.64 -11.17
N ASP A 117 -12.22 -18.89 -11.73
CA ASP A 117 -11.98 -18.94 -13.16
C ASP A 117 -12.45 -20.29 -13.70
N SER A 118 -13.53 -20.28 -14.49
CA SER A 118 -14.12 -21.49 -15.06
C SER A 118 -13.20 -22.22 -16.03
N ASP A 119 -12.27 -21.50 -16.67
CA ASP A 119 -11.34 -22.09 -17.64
C ASP A 119 -10.11 -22.67 -16.95
N ASN A 120 -9.83 -22.25 -15.70
CA ASN A 120 -8.68 -22.66 -14.91
C ASN A 120 -9.13 -23.03 -13.49
N PRO A 121 -9.65 -24.27 -13.28
CA PRO A 121 -10.10 -24.72 -11.97
C PRO A 121 -9.05 -24.47 -10.87
N GLY A 122 -9.50 -24.06 -9.68
CA GLY A 122 -8.64 -23.70 -8.56
C GLY A 122 -7.98 -22.31 -8.65
N ARG A 123 -8.16 -21.59 -9.76
CA ARG A 123 -7.75 -20.18 -9.87
C ARG A 123 -8.91 -19.27 -9.50
N TYR A 124 -8.64 -18.31 -8.61
CA TYR A 124 -9.61 -17.32 -8.17
C TYR A 124 -9.14 -15.92 -8.49
N THR A 125 -10.07 -15.05 -8.90
CA THR A 125 -9.77 -13.67 -9.28
C THR A 125 -10.75 -12.69 -8.65
N SER A 126 -10.24 -11.51 -8.30
CA SER A 126 -11.08 -10.38 -7.92
C SER A 126 -10.46 -9.09 -8.47
N PRO A 127 -11.09 -8.44 -9.46
CA PRO A 127 -10.54 -7.24 -10.05
C PRO A 127 -10.67 -6.05 -9.09
N PHE A 128 -9.61 -5.24 -9.03
CA PHE A 128 -9.56 -4.01 -8.25
C PHE A 128 -8.74 -2.96 -9.00
N ILE A 129 -9.11 -1.68 -8.87
CA ILE A 129 -8.39 -0.56 -9.48
C ILE A 129 -7.95 0.40 -8.36
N PRO A 130 -6.66 0.46 -8.01
CA PRO A 130 -6.17 1.41 -7.02
C PRO A 130 -6.25 2.84 -7.54
N THR A 131 -6.67 3.76 -6.68
CA THR A 131 -6.71 5.20 -6.96
C THR A 131 -5.64 5.98 -6.20
N SER A 132 -4.99 5.35 -5.22
CA SER A 132 -3.91 5.94 -4.44
C SER A 132 -2.65 5.08 -4.58
N PRO A 133 -1.47 5.70 -4.78
CA PRO A 133 -0.22 4.97 -4.74
C PRO A 133 0.18 4.64 -3.30
N GLY A 134 1.07 3.66 -3.15
CA GLY A 134 1.71 3.30 -1.89
C GLY A 134 1.62 1.81 -1.57
N VAL A 135 1.82 1.52 -0.28
CA VAL A 135 1.83 0.16 0.28
C VAL A 135 0.41 -0.34 0.47
N TYR A 136 0.18 -1.55 0.00
CA TYR A 136 -1.07 -2.28 0.19
C TYR A 136 -0.81 -3.59 0.92
N GLU A 137 -1.82 -4.02 1.66
CA GLU A 137 -1.88 -5.31 2.33
C GLU A 137 -3.09 -6.08 1.80
N ILE A 138 -2.91 -7.36 1.52
CA ILE A 138 -3.96 -8.30 1.10
C ILE A 138 -4.07 -9.36 2.17
N ARG A 139 -5.23 -9.45 2.82
CA ARG A 139 -5.55 -10.52 3.76
C ARG A 139 -6.50 -11.51 3.11
N VAL A 140 -6.10 -12.76 2.99
CA VAL A 140 -6.96 -13.86 2.49
C VAL A 140 -7.38 -14.70 3.68
N TYR A 141 -8.68 -14.81 3.90
CA TYR A 141 -9.20 -15.50 5.08
C TYR A 141 -10.48 -16.28 4.78
N GLY A 142 -10.75 -17.29 5.60
CA GLY A 142 -11.93 -18.13 5.50
C GLY A 142 -11.62 -19.60 5.78
N THR A 143 -12.26 -20.51 5.04
CA THR A 143 -12.00 -21.95 5.20
C THR A 143 -11.80 -22.68 3.88
N ILE A 144 -10.96 -23.71 3.92
CA ILE A 144 -10.77 -24.71 2.85
C ILE A 144 -10.98 -26.07 3.50
N ASP A 145 -11.96 -26.85 3.04
CA ASP A 145 -12.33 -28.15 3.62
C ASP A 145 -12.53 -28.13 5.16
N GLY A 146 -13.03 -27.00 5.68
CA GLY A 146 -13.26 -26.80 7.11
C GLY A 146 -12.02 -26.40 7.92
N VAL A 147 -10.85 -26.31 7.30
CA VAL A 147 -9.62 -25.78 7.90
C VAL A 147 -9.63 -24.26 7.75
N GLU A 148 -9.40 -23.54 8.85
CA GLU A 148 -9.29 -22.08 8.84
C GLU A 148 -7.99 -21.63 8.17
N ILE A 149 -8.11 -20.61 7.32
CA ILE A 149 -7.01 -19.92 6.66
C ILE A 149 -7.14 -18.43 7.02
N ASP A 150 -6.02 -17.81 7.35
CA ASP A 150 -5.92 -16.37 7.61
C ASP A 150 -4.49 -15.90 7.32
N GLU A 151 -4.24 -15.57 6.06
CA GLU A 151 -2.92 -15.22 5.55
C GLU A 151 -2.88 -13.77 5.11
N THR A 152 -1.76 -13.09 5.38
CA THR A 152 -1.60 -11.67 5.07
C THR A 152 -0.34 -11.46 4.25
N PHE A 153 -0.49 -10.73 3.14
CA PHE A 153 0.58 -10.39 2.21
C PHE A 153 0.72 -8.87 2.11
N ILE A 154 1.94 -8.36 2.11
CA ILE A 154 2.19 -6.91 2.14
C ILE A 154 3.32 -6.52 1.18
N SER A 155 3.17 -5.41 0.45
CA SER A 155 4.16 -4.99 -0.55
C SER A 155 5.46 -4.41 0.03
N MET A 156 5.46 -4.03 1.32
CA MET A 156 6.58 -3.50 2.12
C MET A 156 7.51 -2.49 1.41
N GLY A 157 7.00 -1.59 0.57
CA GLY A 157 7.87 -0.58 -0.05
C GLY A 157 8.69 -1.11 -1.23
N GLY A 158 8.24 -2.19 -1.90
CA GLY A 158 8.98 -2.85 -2.98
C GLY A 158 9.98 -3.92 -2.51
N GLY A 159 9.85 -4.39 -1.26
CA GLY A 159 10.64 -5.50 -0.71
C GLY A 159 9.80 -6.57 -0.02
N GLY A 160 8.48 -6.50 -0.18
CA GLY A 160 7.52 -7.45 0.39
C GLY A 160 7.09 -8.50 -0.63
N ASP A 161 5.89 -9.05 -0.43
CA ASP A 161 5.38 -10.17 -1.23
C ASP A 161 5.03 -9.78 -2.68
N PHE A 162 4.76 -8.48 -2.91
CA PHE A 162 4.45 -7.91 -4.22
C PHE A 162 4.88 -6.43 -4.29
N ASP A 163 4.80 -5.84 -5.49
CA ASP A 163 5.21 -4.45 -5.71
C ASP A 163 4.19 -3.42 -5.20
N ASP A 164 4.70 -2.29 -4.71
CA ASP A 164 3.89 -1.13 -4.35
C ASP A 164 3.16 -0.53 -5.57
N ILE A 165 1.99 0.07 -5.31
CA ILE A 165 1.30 0.85 -6.35
C ILE A 165 2.05 2.16 -6.56
N VAL A 166 2.59 2.35 -7.76
CA VAL A 166 3.31 3.58 -8.14
C VAL A 166 2.35 4.70 -8.56
N PRO A 167 2.71 5.99 -8.35
CA PRO A 167 1.88 7.10 -8.77
C PRO A 167 1.75 7.13 -10.31
N PRO A 168 0.55 7.44 -10.86
CA PRO A 168 0.34 7.49 -12.31
C PRO A 168 1.31 8.42 -13.03
N THR A 169 1.71 9.53 -12.38
CA THR A 169 2.67 10.51 -12.92
C THR A 169 4.04 9.94 -13.24
N SER A 170 4.40 8.78 -12.66
CA SER A 170 5.66 8.08 -12.95
C SER A 170 5.68 7.43 -14.34
N ILE A 171 4.51 7.00 -14.84
CA ILE A 171 4.36 6.25 -16.10
C ILE A 171 3.64 7.03 -17.20
N GLN A 172 3.17 8.25 -16.92
CA GLN A 172 2.50 9.09 -17.90
C GLN A 172 3.45 9.59 -19.00
N PHE A 173 3.00 9.43 -20.25
CA PHE A 173 3.63 9.95 -21.46
C PHE A 173 2.54 10.33 -22.48
N PRO A 174 2.74 11.35 -23.34
CA PRO A 174 3.85 12.31 -23.37
C PRO A 174 3.72 13.44 -22.35
N GLN A 175 2.51 13.69 -21.87
CA GLN A 175 2.23 14.75 -20.93
C GLN A 175 1.98 14.17 -19.54
N LYS A 176 2.78 14.62 -18.56
CA LYS A 176 2.58 14.32 -17.16
C LYS A 176 1.56 15.31 -16.59
N LEU A 177 0.46 14.79 -16.06
CA LEU A 177 -0.54 15.58 -15.36
C LEU A 177 -0.06 15.81 -13.92
N THR A 178 -0.28 17.03 -13.42
CA THR A 178 -0.08 17.39 -12.01
C THR A 178 -1.06 16.61 -11.13
N SER A 179 -0.67 16.28 -9.91
CA SER A 179 -1.54 15.57 -8.97
C SER A 179 -2.70 16.46 -8.49
N ASP A 180 -3.85 15.87 -8.14
CA ASP A 180 -5.03 16.61 -7.66
C ASP A 180 -4.73 17.50 -6.44
N ARG A 181 -3.75 17.10 -5.62
CA ARG A 181 -3.28 17.87 -4.46
C ARG A 181 -2.58 19.15 -4.88
N GLU A 182 -1.74 19.10 -5.92
CA GLU A 182 -1.05 20.28 -6.47
C GLU A 182 -2.03 21.25 -7.12
N ILE A 183 -3.04 20.71 -7.84
CA ILE A 183 -4.12 21.51 -8.43
C ILE A 183 -4.94 22.20 -7.33
N THR A 184 -5.35 21.46 -6.29
CA THR A 184 -6.10 22.03 -5.16
C THR A 184 -5.29 23.08 -4.42
N GLY A 185 -3.98 22.87 -4.22
CA GLY A 185 -3.08 23.87 -3.66
C GLY A 185 -3.03 25.15 -4.48
N ALA A 186 -2.83 25.03 -5.80
CA ALA A 186 -2.79 26.17 -6.72
C ALA A 186 -4.13 26.93 -6.78
N ILE A 187 -5.26 26.22 -6.73
CA ILE A 187 -6.61 26.84 -6.66
C ILE A 187 -6.78 27.57 -5.32
N THR A 188 -6.36 26.97 -4.21
CA THR A 188 -6.46 27.59 -2.88
C THR A 188 -5.64 28.88 -2.84
N GLU A 189 -4.39 28.85 -3.31
CA GLU A 189 -3.56 30.04 -3.41
C GLU A 189 -4.17 31.10 -4.34
N ALA A 190 -4.66 30.71 -5.53
CA ALA A 190 -5.30 31.62 -6.47
C ALA A 190 -6.58 32.26 -5.90
N THR A 191 -7.37 31.50 -5.14
CA THR A 191 -8.58 32.00 -4.46
C THR A 191 -8.23 32.94 -3.32
N GLU A 192 -7.21 32.64 -2.52
CA GLU A 192 -6.70 33.55 -1.47
C GLU A 192 -6.20 34.87 -2.06
N ILE A 193 -5.38 34.82 -3.12
CA ILE A 193 -4.91 36.02 -3.84
C ILE A 193 -6.10 36.84 -4.37
N SER A 194 -7.12 36.17 -4.93
CA SER A 194 -8.32 36.83 -5.44
C SER A 194 -9.13 37.51 -4.34
N GLN A 195 -9.28 36.88 -3.18
CA GLN A 195 -9.96 37.47 -2.02
C GLN A 195 -9.17 38.67 -1.46
N LEU A 196 -7.85 38.56 -1.35
CA LEU A 196 -7.00 39.68 -0.94
C LEU A 196 -7.10 40.87 -1.91
N ALA A 197 -7.16 40.61 -3.22
CA ALA A 197 -7.37 41.65 -4.23
C ALA A 197 -8.75 42.32 -4.10
N LEU A 198 -9.81 41.55 -3.80
CA LEU A 198 -11.16 42.07 -3.57
C LEU A 198 -11.22 42.99 -2.33
N ILE A 199 -10.56 42.61 -1.23
CA ILE A 199 -10.48 43.41 0.00
C ILE A 199 -9.70 44.70 -0.24
N ARG A 200 -8.60 44.65 -1.01
CA ARG A 200 -7.85 45.85 -1.42
C ARG A 200 -8.68 46.77 -2.32
N SER A 201 -9.52 46.20 -3.19
CA SER A 201 -10.43 46.97 -4.05
C SER A 201 -11.51 47.70 -3.24
N ASN A 202 -12.07 47.06 -2.21
CA ASN A 202 -13.13 47.66 -1.38
C ASN A 202 -12.61 48.81 -0.48
N THR A 203 -11.36 48.70 0.00
CA THR A 203 -10.74 49.77 0.80
C THR A 203 -10.39 51.02 -0.02
N LEU A 204 -10.15 50.90 -1.34
CA LEU A 204 -9.97 52.06 -2.23
C LEU A 204 -11.28 52.80 -2.50
N ASN A 205 -12.42 52.10 -2.61
CA ASN A 205 -13.72 52.74 -2.86
C ASN A 205 -14.25 53.58 -1.68
N THR A 206 -13.98 53.18 -0.43
CA THR A 206 -14.47 53.94 0.75
C THR A 206 -13.82 55.33 0.86
N TRP A 207 -12.51 55.44 0.59
CA TRP A 207 -11.81 56.73 0.65
C TRP A 207 -12.13 57.65 -0.53
N VAL A 208 -12.41 57.10 -1.71
CA VAL A 208 -12.90 57.89 -2.87
C VAL A 208 -14.29 58.48 -2.58
N ILE A 209 -15.20 57.72 -1.98
CA ILE A 209 -16.53 58.23 -1.60
C ILE A 209 -16.44 59.25 -0.47
N ILE A 210 -15.62 59.01 0.57
CA ILE A 210 -15.44 59.94 1.69
C ILE A 210 -14.83 61.27 1.21
N SER A 211 -13.82 61.24 0.33
CA SER A 211 -13.21 62.46 -0.21
C SER A 211 -14.16 63.25 -1.12
N LEU A 212 -15.02 62.57 -1.88
CA LEU A 212 -16.08 63.21 -2.68
C LEU A 212 -17.11 63.93 -1.78
N VAL A 213 -17.55 63.29 -0.69
CA VAL A 213 -18.53 63.86 0.25
C VAL A 213 -17.96 65.03 1.04
N ILE A 214 -16.74 64.92 1.56
CA ILE A 214 -16.06 66.01 2.29
C ILE A 214 -15.78 67.19 1.34
N GLY A 215 -15.33 66.93 0.11
CA GLY A 215 -15.12 67.96 -0.90
C GLY A 215 -16.41 68.71 -1.27
N GLY A 216 -17.54 68.00 -1.40
CA GLY A 216 -18.85 68.59 -1.68
C GLY A 216 -19.37 69.50 -0.55
N ILE A 217 -19.21 69.09 0.71
CA ILE A 217 -19.63 69.91 1.87
C ILE A 217 -18.80 71.19 1.98
N GLY A 218 -17.50 71.13 1.70
CA GLY A 218 -16.62 72.30 1.68
C GLY A 218 -17.04 73.37 0.68
N ILE A 219 -17.52 72.97 -0.51
CA ILE A 219 -18.00 73.89 -1.54
C ILE A 219 -19.28 74.61 -1.09
N VAL A 220 -20.21 73.90 -0.43
CA VAL A 220 -21.48 74.48 0.04
C VAL A 220 -21.26 75.51 1.15
N VAL A 221 -20.36 75.24 2.09
CA VAL A 221 -20.02 76.19 3.18
C VAL A 221 -19.31 77.44 2.63
N SER A 222 -18.47 77.28 1.61
CA SER A 222 -17.78 78.40 0.96
C SER A 222 -18.78 79.33 0.22
N CYS A 223 -19.76 78.76 -0.50
CA CYS A 223 -20.83 79.53 -1.15
C CYS A 223 -21.75 80.26 -0.15
N LEU A 224 -22.07 79.64 0.99
CA LEU A 224 -22.87 80.30 2.04
C LEU A 224 -22.12 81.49 2.66
N SER A 225 -20.81 81.35 2.88
CA SER A 225 -19.96 82.39 3.48
C SER A 225 -19.84 83.61 2.56
N LEU A 226 -19.68 83.38 1.25
CA LEU A 226 -19.70 84.43 0.23
C LEU A 226 -21.07 85.13 0.14
N GLY A 227 -22.17 84.38 0.18
CA GLY A 227 -23.53 84.96 0.13
C GLY A 227 -23.90 85.82 1.33
N LEU A 228 -23.43 85.47 2.53
CA LEU A 228 -23.62 86.27 3.75
C LEU A 228 -22.79 87.57 3.74
N GLN A 229 -21.64 87.58 3.07
CA GLN A 229 -20.78 88.75 2.96
C GLN A 229 -21.35 89.81 2.00
N PHE A 230 -22.15 89.40 1.00
CA PHE A 230 -22.85 90.31 0.09
C PHE A 230 -24.15 90.91 0.66
N ARG A 231 -24.74 90.33 1.71
CA ARG A 231 -25.96 90.89 2.37
C ARG A 231 -25.66 91.98 3.41
N ARG A 232 -24.39 92.35 3.60
CA ARG A 232 -23.94 93.30 4.63
C ARG A 232 -23.34 94.60 4.07
N LYS A 233 -23.58 94.92 2.81
CA LYS A 233 -23.28 96.25 2.23
C LYS A 233 -24.57 96.97 1.86
#